data_AF-A0A0D8XHK2-F1
#
_entry.id   AF-A0A0D8XHK2-F1
#
_cell.length_a   1.000
_cell.length_b   1.000
_cell.length_c   1.000
_cell.angle_alpha   90.00
_cell.angle_beta   90.00
_cell.angle_gamma   90.00
#
_symmetry.space_group_name_H-M   'P 1'
#
loop_
_entity.id
_entity.type
_entity.pdbx_description
1 polymer ?
#
loop_
_entity_poly.entity_id
_entity_poly.type
_entity_poly.pdbx_seq_one_letter_code
_entity_poly.pdbx_strand_id
1 'polypeptide(L)'
;MAEICDSGACKSPPTSFICQEVFDEGEICVLATRTESIFHPGCFQCYECATLLVDLIYFSYEGKIFCGRHHAEQFKPRCARCDESFFFFDQFVKKVLTRTLVHNGKIELKL
;
A
#
# COMPACT_ATOMS: atom_id res chain seq x y z
N MET A 1 12.33 -2.48 -9.17
CA MET A 1 12.20 -3.64 -8.25
C MET A 1 12.96 -3.29 -6.97
N ALA A 2 12.70 -3.95 -5.84
CA ALA A 2 13.52 -3.72 -4.65
C ALA A 2 14.80 -4.56 -4.75
N GLU A 3 15.93 -4.03 -4.29
CA GLU A 3 17.23 -4.70 -4.35
C GLU A 3 17.86 -4.75 -2.96
N ILE A 4 18.53 -5.85 -2.64
CA ILE A 4 19.24 -5.99 -1.36
C ILE A 4 20.65 -5.40 -1.51
N CYS A 5 21.04 -4.56 -0.57
CA CYS A 5 22.33 -3.88 -0.51
C CYS A 5 23.01 -4.09 0.85
N ASP A 6 24.31 -3.82 0.90
CA ASP A 6 25.05 -3.61 2.15
C ASP A 6 25.03 -2.11 2.49
N SER A 7 24.76 -1.75 3.75
CA SER A 7 24.77 -0.36 4.23
C SER A 7 26.09 0.35 3.95
N GLY A 8 27.21 -0.38 3.86
CA GLY A 8 28.53 0.15 3.49
C GLY A 8 28.63 0.70 2.06
N ALA A 9 27.69 0.35 1.17
CA ALA A 9 27.61 0.91 -0.18
C ALA A 9 26.85 2.25 -0.25
N CYS A 10 26.19 2.64 0.85
CA CYS A 10 25.40 3.88 0.93
C CYS A 10 26.29 5.06 1.37
N LYS A 11 26.13 6.23 0.74
CA LYS A 11 26.87 7.44 1.14
C LYS A 11 26.24 7.98 2.42
N SER A 12 27.02 8.09 3.51
CA SER A 12 26.57 8.44 4.89
C SER A 12 25.66 7.38 5.53
N PRO A 13 25.58 7.26 6.87
CA PRO A 13 24.76 6.24 7.50
C PRO A 13 23.30 6.42 7.04
N PRO A 14 22.77 5.48 6.24
CA PRO A 14 21.41 5.60 5.74
C PRO A 14 20.45 5.52 6.93
N THR A 15 19.24 6.06 6.78
CA THR A 15 18.13 5.86 7.72
C THR A 15 17.02 5.12 7.02
N SER A 16 16.35 4.21 7.74
CA SER A 16 15.21 3.50 7.17
C SER A 16 14.05 4.46 7.00
N PHE A 17 13.44 4.47 5.82
CA PHE A 17 12.29 5.34 5.51
C PHE A 17 11.08 5.11 6.44
N ILE A 18 10.94 3.91 7.01
CA ILE A 18 9.78 3.54 7.83
C ILE A 18 10.00 3.78 9.33
N CYS A 19 11.05 3.20 9.91
CA CYS A 19 11.31 3.36 11.35
C CYS A 19 12.16 4.58 11.68
N GLN A 20 12.77 5.23 10.68
CA GLN A 20 13.66 6.40 10.83
C GLN A 20 14.92 6.15 11.65
N GLU A 21 15.22 4.89 11.98
CA GLU A 21 16.46 4.50 12.64
C GLU A 21 17.60 4.39 11.62
N VAL A 22 18.82 4.65 12.09
CA VAL A 22 20.05 4.50 11.30
C VAL A 22 20.41 3.03 11.17
N PHE A 23 21.03 2.67 10.04
CA PHE A 23 21.64 1.35 9.87
C PHE A 23 23.01 1.32 10.52
N ASP A 24 23.33 0.19 11.15
CA ASP A 24 24.69 -0.10 11.60
C ASP A 24 25.60 -0.44 10.40
N GLU A 25 26.91 -0.29 10.58
CA GLU A 25 27.89 -0.62 9.55
C GLU A 25 27.84 -2.11 9.19
N GLY A 26 27.70 -2.41 7.89
CA GLY A 26 27.63 -3.78 7.40
C GLY A 26 26.25 -4.45 7.51
N GLU A 27 25.22 -3.71 7.96
CA GLU A 27 23.86 -4.21 7.94
C GLU A 27 23.30 -4.32 6.51
N ILE A 28 22.42 -5.30 6.35
CA ILE A 28 21.71 -5.50 5.10
C ILE A 28 20.58 -4.48 4.99
N CYS A 29 20.51 -3.82 3.83
CA CYS A 29 19.47 -2.87 3.48
C CYS A 29 18.65 -3.34 2.28
N VAL A 30 17.43 -2.83 2.16
CA VAL A 30 16.58 -2.97 0.97
C VAL A 30 16.44 -1.60 0.32
N LEU A 31 16.96 -1.47 -0.90
CA LEU A 31 16.83 -0.29 -1.74
C LEU A 31 15.57 -0.40 -2.60
N ALA A 32 14.60 0.45 -2.34
CA ALA A 32 13.41 0.59 -3.16
C ALA A 32 13.70 1.52 -4.34
N THR A 33 14.23 0.98 -5.44
CA THR A 33 14.65 1.76 -6.63
C THR A 33 13.61 2.76 -7.15
N ARG A 34 12.32 2.46 -6.98
CA ARG A 34 11.22 3.30 -7.49
C ARG A 34 10.97 4.56 -6.67
N THR A 35 11.40 4.58 -5.41
CA THR A 35 11.25 5.73 -4.50
C THR A 35 12.61 6.23 -4.01
N GLU A 36 13.70 5.61 -4.46
CA GLU A 36 15.08 5.86 -4.01
C GLU A 36 15.23 5.88 -2.49
N SER A 37 14.41 5.06 -1.80
CA SER A 37 14.38 5.01 -0.33
C SER A 37 14.94 3.68 0.17
N ILE A 38 15.53 3.72 1.37
CA ILE A 38 16.21 2.58 1.98
C ILE A 38 15.38 2.06 3.15
N PHE A 39 15.30 0.75 3.31
CA PHE A 39 14.50 0.09 4.34
C PHE A 39 15.30 -1.02 5.00
N HIS A 40 15.07 -1.23 6.31
CA HIS A 40 15.48 -2.50 6.90
C HIS A 40 14.72 -3.64 6.22
N PRO A 41 15.32 -4.84 6.09
CA PRO A 41 14.64 -6.01 5.54
C PRO A 41 13.28 -6.26 6.21
N GLY A 42 13.19 -6.13 7.53
CA GLY A 42 11.93 -6.26 8.28
C GLY A 42 10.98 -5.06 8.16
N CYS A 43 11.48 -3.87 7.80
CA CYS A 43 10.65 -2.68 7.60
C CYS A 43 10.00 -2.64 6.20
N PHE A 44 10.52 -3.39 5.24
CA PHE A 44 10.00 -3.41 3.87
C PHE A 44 8.81 -4.35 3.71
N GLN A 45 7.71 -4.01 4.39
CA GLN A 45 6.50 -4.81 4.48
C GLN A 45 5.25 -4.02 4.10
N CYS A 46 4.22 -4.71 3.61
CA CYS A 46 2.93 -4.10 3.35
C CYS A 46 2.34 -3.50 4.63
N TYR A 47 1.87 -2.26 4.57
CA TYR A 47 1.26 -1.58 5.70
C TYR A 47 0.03 -2.31 6.26
N GLU A 48 -0.82 -2.89 5.39
CA GLU A 48 -2.04 -3.59 5.81
C GLU A 48 -1.82 -5.03 6.33
N CYS A 49 -0.94 -5.80 5.69
CA CYS A 49 -0.81 -7.24 5.98
C CYS A 49 0.57 -7.69 6.44
N ALA A 50 1.50 -6.75 6.65
CA ALA A 50 2.87 -7.01 7.10
C ALA A 50 3.66 -8.04 6.26
N THR A 51 3.21 -8.34 5.04
CA THR A 51 3.94 -9.23 4.13
C THR A 51 5.18 -8.54 3.60
N LEU A 52 6.34 -9.20 3.69
CA LEU A 52 7.60 -8.73 3.13
C LEU A 52 7.47 -8.54 1.62
N LEU A 53 7.95 -7.39 1.13
CA LEU A 53 7.77 -6.99 -0.27
C LEU A 53 9.04 -7.10 -1.10
N VAL A 54 10.15 -7.62 -0.53
CA VAL A 54 11.45 -7.69 -1.21
C VAL A 54 11.37 -8.40 -2.56
N ASP A 55 10.61 -9.50 -2.63
CA ASP A 55 10.40 -10.30 -3.84
C ASP A 55 9.10 -9.98 -4.58
N LEU A 56 8.32 -9.01 -4.09
CA LEU A 56 6.99 -8.71 -4.59
C LEU A 56 6.92 -7.34 -5.26
N ILE A 57 5.92 -7.17 -6.12
CA ILE A 57 5.58 -5.84 -6.62
C ILE A 57 5.01 -5.02 -5.46
N TYR A 58 5.62 -3.87 -5.21
CA TYR A 58 5.21 -2.93 -4.18
C TYR A 58 4.75 -1.60 -4.78
N PHE A 59 3.93 -0.89 -4.00
CA PHE A 59 3.38 0.42 -4.35
C PHE A 59 3.57 1.36 -3.18
N SER A 60 4.03 2.57 -3.44
CA SER A 60 4.13 3.65 -2.45
C SER A 60 2.96 4.61 -2.61
N TYR A 61 2.23 4.88 -1.52
CA TYR A 61 1.13 5.83 -1.50
C TYR A 61 1.07 6.52 -0.12
N GLU A 62 0.96 7.85 -0.10
CA GLU A 62 0.88 8.67 1.12
C GLU A 62 1.91 8.30 2.21
N GLY A 63 3.16 8.07 1.81
CA GLY A 63 4.25 7.72 2.73
C GLY A 63 4.20 6.28 3.27
N LYS A 64 3.30 5.44 2.75
CA LYS A 64 3.16 4.01 3.11
C LYS A 64 3.47 3.14 1.91
N ILE A 65 3.87 1.89 2.19
CA ILE A 65 4.14 0.87 1.17
C ILE A 65 3.11 -0.27 1.25
N PHE A 66 2.63 -0.72 0.10
CA PHE A 66 1.56 -1.69 -0.03
C PHE A 66 1.93 -2.79 -1.02
N CYS A 67 1.45 -4.02 -0.76
CA CYS A 67 1.44 -5.06 -1.78
C CYS A 67 0.41 -4.74 -2.87
N GLY A 68 0.54 -5.37 -4.04
CA GLY A 68 -0.39 -5.14 -5.15
C GLY A 68 -1.86 -5.36 -4.82
N ARG A 69 -2.18 -6.30 -3.90
CA ARG A 69 -3.56 -6.55 -3.45
C ARG A 69 -4.14 -5.36 -2.69
N HIS A 70 -3.49 -4.96 -1.59
CA HIS A 70 -3.99 -3.89 -0.74
C HIS A 70 -3.92 -2.52 -1.43
N HIS A 71 -2.93 -2.29 -2.28
CA HIS A 71 -2.92 -1.12 -3.14
C HIS A 71 -4.15 -1.11 -4.06
N ALA A 72 -4.44 -2.22 -4.76
CA ALA A 72 -5.61 -2.28 -5.65
C ALA A 72 -6.94 -2.08 -4.90
N GLU A 73 -7.06 -2.56 -3.66
CA GLU A 73 -8.25 -2.35 -2.83
C GLU A 73 -8.49 -0.87 -2.48
N GLN A 74 -7.43 -0.07 -2.34
CA GLN A 74 -7.53 1.38 -2.11
C GLN A 74 -8.04 2.15 -3.34
N PHE A 75 -7.68 1.72 -4.55
CA PHE A 75 -8.04 2.43 -5.81
C PHE A 75 -9.21 1.80 -6.57
N LYS A 76 -9.55 0.55 -6.27
CA LYS A 76 -10.66 -0.19 -6.88
C LYS A 76 -11.40 -0.97 -5.79
N PRO A 77 -12.33 -0.33 -5.04
CA PRO A 77 -13.22 -1.09 -4.18
C PRO A 77 -13.97 -2.10 -5.06
N ARG A 78 -13.71 -3.39 -4.85
CA ARG A 78 -14.42 -4.45 -5.57
C ARG A 78 -15.89 -4.38 -5.17
N CYS A 79 -16.77 -4.29 -6.16
CA CYS A 79 -18.20 -4.50 -5.92
C CYS A 79 -18.41 -5.97 -5.55
N ALA A 80 -19.06 -6.26 -4.41
CA ALA A 80 -19.30 -7.62 -3.91
C ALA A 80 -20.20 -8.49 -4.83
N ARG A 81 -20.67 -7.96 -5.97
CA ARG A 81 -21.60 -8.62 -6.89
C ARG A 81 -21.07 -8.82 -8.31
N CYS A 82 -20.06 -8.08 -8.76
CA CYS A 82 -19.56 -8.16 -10.12
C CYS A 82 -18.04 -8.08 -10.10
N ASP A 83 -17.40 -9.23 -10.32
CA ASP A 83 -15.95 -9.43 -10.34
C ASP A 83 -15.32 -8.86 -11.63
N GLU A 84 -15.80 -7.71 -12.12
CA GLU A 84 -15.27 -7.04 -13.30
C GLU A 84 -14.53 -5.76 -12.93
N SER A 85 -13.26 -5.71 -13.35
CA SER A 85 -12.33 -4.61 -13.12
C SER A 85 -12.66 -3.39 -13.97
N PHE A 86 -13.52 -2.50 -13.50
CA PHE A 86 -13.81 -1.26 -14.23
C PHE A 86 -12.79 -0.16 -13.95
N PHE A 87 -12.21 0.38 -15.02
CA PHE A 87 -11.31 1.53 -15.07
C PHE A 87 -12.04 2.88 -14.80
N PHE A 88 -13.25 2.87 -14.21
CA PHE A 88 -14.13 4.05 -14.13
C PHE A 88 -15.14 3.94 -12.97
N PHE A 89 -14.71 3.82 -11.70
CA PHE A 89 -15.62 3.88 -10.53
C PHE A 89 -15.22 4.96 -9.52
N ASP A 90 -14.68 6.07 -10.03
CA ASP A 90 -14.10 7.18 -9.29
C ASP A 90 -15.08 7.89 -8.31
N GLN A 91 -16.41 7.77 -8.45
CA GLN A 91 -17.35 8.60 -7.64
C GLN A 91 -18.61 7.90 -7.10
N PHE A 92 -18.81 6.61 -7.34
CA PHE A 92 -20.14 6.02 -7.11
C PHE A 92 -20.36 5.51 -5.67
N VAL A 93 -19.36 4.89 -5.04
CA VAL A 93 -19.55 4.17 -3.77
C VAL A 93 -19.76 5.13 -2.58
N LYS A 94 -19.19 6.35 -2.63
CA LYS A 94 -19.43 7.39 -1.61
C LYS A 94 -20.89 7.86 -1.56
N LYS A 95 -21.62 7.81 -2.68
CA LYS A 95 -23.04 8.19 -2.73
C LYS A 95 -24.00 7.09 -2.25
N VAL A 96 -23.59 5.83 -2.30
CA VAL A 96 -24.46 4.68 -1.99
C VAL A 96 -24.46 4.28 -0.51
N LEU A 97 -23.36 4.49 0.23
CA LEU A 97 -23.25 3.99 1.61
C LEU A 97 -23.49 5.03 2.73
N THR A 98 -23.63 6.33 2.44
CA THR A 98 -23.64 7.37 3.50
C THR A 98 -24.96 8.11 3.73
N ARG A 99 -26.07 7.77 3.05
CA ARG A 99 -27.41 8.28 3.42
C ARG A 99 -28.48 7.19 3.40
N THR A 100 -28.25 6.14 4.18
CA THR A 100 -29.31 5.20 4.57
C THR A 100 -29.95 5.69 5.86
N LEU A 101 -30.80 6.72 5.78
CA LEU A 101 -31.77 6.96 6.85
C LEU A 101 -32.92 6.00 6.63
N VAL A 102 -32.88 4.87 7.35
CA VAL A 102 -34.02 3.99 7.52
C VAL A 102 -35.10 4.80 8.24
N HIS A 103 -36.19 5.11 7.55
CA HIS A 103 -37.44 5.49 8.19
C HIS A 103 -38.51 4.48 7.74
N ASN A 104 -39.06 3.74 8.70
CA ASN A 104 -40.17 2.79 8.54
C ASN A 104 -39.97 1.62 7.55
N GLY A 105 -38.79 1.00 7.55
CA GLY A 105 -38.63 -0.39 7.10
C GLY A 105 -38.91 -0.70 5.63
N LYS A 106 -38.86 0.27 4.72
CA LYS A 106 -39.09 0.06 3.29
C LYS A 106 -37.86 0.45 2.46
N ILE A 107 -37.32 -0.49 1.69
CA ILE A 107 -36.29 -0.23 0.67
C ILE A 107 -37.05 0.03 -0.64
N GLU A 108 -37.19 1.29 -1.06
CA GLU A 108 -37.68 1.61 -2.39
C GLU A 108 -36.51 2.04 -3.29
N LEU A 109 -36.13 1.13 -4.20
CA LEU A 109 -35.33 1.46 -5.37
C LEU A 109 -36.25 2.17 -6.36
N LYS A 110 -36.13 3.49 -6.53
CA LYS A 110 -36.68 4.14 -7.71
C LYS A 110 -35.63 4.10 -8.82
N LEU A 111 -35.97 3.39 -9.90
CA LEU A 111 -35.38 3.57 -11.23
C LEU A 111 -35.72 4.97 -11.75
#